data_AF-A0A151IIG5-F1
#
_entry.id   AF-A0A151IIG5-F1
#
_cell.length_a   1.000
_cell.length_b   1.000
_cell.length_c   1.000
_cell.angle_alpha   90.00
_cell.angle_beta   90.00
_cell.angle_gamma   90.00
#
_symmetry.space_group_name_H-M   'P 1'
#
loop_
_entity.id
_entity.type
_entity.pdbx_description
1 polymer ?
#
loop_
_entity_poly.entity_id
_entity_poly.type
_entity_poly.pdbx_seq_one_letter_code
_entity_poly.pdbx_strand_id
1 'polypeptide(L)' 'MPPKIETWSSEKENILIFEVERRPMLWDAQCATYKRTDLKYNHWQEIAQILGPSFSRKRI' A
#
# COMPACT_ATOMS: atom_id res chain seq x y z
N MET A 1 9.32 -18.35 -22.41
CA MET A 1 9.00 -17.95 -21.02
C MET A 1 8.41 -16.55 -21.07
N PRO A 2 7.29 -16.27 -20.38
CA PRO A 2 6.79 -14.90 -20.28
C PRO A 2 7.84 -14.02 -19.57
N PRO A 3 8.08 -12.78 -20.01
CA PRO A 3 9.01 -11.90 -19.33
C PRO A 3 8.51 -11.66 -17.90
N LYS A 4 9.42 -11.78 -16.92
CA LYS A 4 9.14 -11.34 -15.54
C LYS A 4 8.91 -9.83 -15.60
N ILE A 5 7.66 -9.42 -15.46
CA ILE A 5 7.33 -8.01 -15.28
C ILE A 5 7.87 -7.64 -13.91
N GLU A 6 8.99 -6.93 -13.88
CA GLU A 6 9.52 -6.34 -12.65
C GLU A 6 8.49 -5.33 -12.15
N THR A 7 7.72 -5.76 -11.16
CA THR A 7 6.59 -4.99 -10.64
C THR A 7 7.06 -3.90 -9.68
N TRP A 8 8.21 -4.14 -9.04
CA TRP A 8 8.86 -3.23 -8.11
C TRP A 8 10.03 -2.52 -8.77
N SER A 9 10.11 -1.21 -8.54
CA SER A 9 11.24 -0.35 -8.87
C SER A 9 11.54 0.51 -7.65
N SER A 10 12.75 1.05 -7.54
CA SER A 10 13.13 1.91 -6.41
C SER A 10 12.19 3.10 -6.23
N GLU A 11 11.65 3.64 -7.33
CA GLU A 11 10.62 4.68 -7.27
C GLU A 11 9.32 4.18 -6.59
N LYS A 12 8.83 2.99 -6.94
CA LYS A 12 7.63 2.40 -6.32
C LYS A 12 7.85 2.05 -4.86
N GLU A 13 9.04 1.59 -4.51
CA GLU A 13 9.43 1.33 -3.11
C GLU A 13 9.45 2.63 -2.30
N ASN A 14 10.05 3.71 -2.85
CA ASN A 14 10.07 5.02 -2.20
C ASN A 14 8.66 5.59 -2.00
N ILE A 15 7.78 5.47 -2.99
CA ILE A 15 6.37 5.89 -2.88
C ILE A 15 5.66 5.08 -1.78
N LEU A 16 5.86 3.76 -1.75
CA LEU A 16 5.27 2.90 -0.72
C LEU A 16 5.72 3.33 0.68
N ILE A 17 7.02 3.52 0.89
CA ILE A 17 7.58 3.93 2.20
C ILE A 17 6.97 5.28 2.61
N PHE A 18 7.02 6.27 1.73
CA PHE A 18 6.47 7.61 2.00
C PHE A 18 4.97 7.57 2.37
N GLU A 19 4.19 6.76 1.66
CA GLU A 19 2.76 6.63 1.90
C GLU A 19 2.42 5.85 3.18
N VAL A 20 3.24 4.88 3.57
CA VAL A 20 3.08 4.14 4.83
C VAL A 20 3.47 5.00 6.04
N GLU A 21 4.59 5.73 5.96
CA GLU A 21 5.06 6.61 7.04
C GLU A 21 4.01 7.67 7.40
N ARG A 22 3.33 8.24 6.40
CA ARG A 22 2.27 9.26 6.58
C ARG A 22 0.97 8.71 7.17
N ARG A 23 0.83 7.39 7.33
CA ARG A 23 -0.36 6.74 7.89
C ARG A 23 0.00 5.98 9.17
N PRO A 24 0.12 6.66 10.33
CA PRO A 24 0.51 6.04 11.60
C PRO A 24 -0.33 4.81 11.96
N MET A 25 -1.62 4.78 11.62
CA MET A 25 -2.47 3.63 11.90
C MET A 25 -2.03 2.31 11.23
N LEU A 26 -1.16 2.36 10.23
CA LEU A 26 -0.60 1.16 9.60
C LEU A 26 0.55 0.54 10.41
N TRP A 27 1.33 1.34 11.15
CA TRP A 27 2.59 0.90 11.77
C TRP A 27 2.74 1.27 13.25
N ASP A 28 2.12 2.36 13.70
CA ASP A 28 2.17 2.85 15.08
C ASP A 28 1.15 2.12 15.97
N ALA A 29 1.64 1.26 16.87
CA ALA A 29 0.82 0.51 17.81
C ALA A 29 0.15 1.39 18.89
N GLN A 30 0.65 2.61 19.11
CA GLN A 30 0.04 3.58 20.02
C GLN A 30 -1.09 4.37 19.36
N CYS A 31 -1.21 4.32 18.03
CA CYS A 31 -2.29 4.96 17.31
C CYS A 31 -3.64 4.34 17.71
N ALA A 32 -4.60 5.18 18.11
CA ALA A 32 -5.91 4.74 18.58
C ALA A 32 -6.66 3.85 17.56
N THR A 33 -6.40 4.04 16.27
CA THR A 33 -7.02 3.29 15.18
C THR A 33 -6.19 2.09 14.71
N TYR A 34 -5.03 1.80 15.31
CA TYR A 34 -4.17 0.68 14.90
C TYR A 34 -4.87 -0.69 14.95
N LYS A 35 -5.79 -0.90 15.89
CA LYS A 35 -6.54 -2.16 16.00
C LYS A 35 -7.71 -2.27 15.00
N ARG A 36 -8.04 -1.20 14.28
CA ARG A 36 -9.12 -1.17 13.29
C ARG A 36 -8.67 -1.72 11.94
N THR A 37 -8.85 -3.02 11.77
CA THR A 37 -8.49 -3.76 10.55
C THR A 37 -9.25 -3.28 9.32
N ASP A 38 -10.48 -2.81 9.49
CA ASP A 38 -11.30 -2.21 8.44
C ASP A 38 -10.67 -0.92 7.87
N LEU A 39 -10.17 -0.04 8.75
CA LEU A 39 -9.48 1.18 8.32
C LEU A 39 -8.13 0.86 7.66
N LYS A 40 -7.38 -0.10 8.22
CA LYS A 40 -6.12 -0.58 7.61
C LYS A 40 -6.34 -1.10 6.19
N TYR A 41 -7.41 -1.86 5.96
CA TYR A 41 -7.74 -2.37 4.63
C TYR A 41 -7.95 -1.23 3.63
N ASN A 42 -8.75 -0.22 4.00
CA ASN A 42 -9.01 0.93 3.13
C ASN A 42 -7.72 1.68 2.78
N HIS A 43 -6.84 1.90 3.76
CA HIS A 43 -5.57 2.58 3.50
C HIS A 43 -4.60 1.75 2.65
N TRP A 44 -4.52 0.45 2.86
CA TRP A 44 -3.74 -0.42 1.96
C TRP A 44 -4.29 -0.41 0.54
N GLN A 45 -5.61 -0.35 0.39
CA GLN A 45 -6.25 -0.25 -0.91
C GLN A 45 -5.95 1.10 -1.59
N GLU A 46 -5.96 2.21 -0.85
CA GLU A 46 -5.55 3.53 -1.35
C GLU A 46 -4.08 3.52 -1.80
N ILE A 47 -3.17 2.97 -0.98
CA ILE A 47 -1.74 2.84 -1.33
C ILE A 47 -1.58 2.02 -2.61
N ALA A 48 -2.30 0.90 -2.72
CA ALA A 48 -2.28 0.07 -3.91
C ALA A 48 -2.75 0.82 -5.17
N GLN A 49 -3.76 1.68 -5.05
CA GLN A 49 -4.23 2.53 -6.15
C GLN A 49 -3.19 3.59 -6.55
N ILE A 50 -2.48 4.18 -5.59
CA ILE A 50 -1.38 5.14 -5.83
C ILE A 50 -0.20 4.47 -6.55
N LEU A 51 0.17 3.26 -6.11
CA LEU A 51 1.25 2.49 -6.73
C LEU A 51 0.89 2.02 -8.14
N GLY A 52 -0.39 1.84 -8.43
CA GLY A 52 -0.92 1.67 -9.77
C GLY A 52 -1.59 0.31 -10.01
N PRO A 53 -2.02 0.05 -11.26
CA PRO A 53 -2.91 -1.06 -11.59
C PRO A 53 -2.32 -2.45 -11.35
N SER A 54 -0.99 -2.57 -11.29
CA SER A 54 -0.31 -3.83 -10.94
C SER A 54 -0.45 -4.20 -9.47
N PHE A 55 -0.80 -3.24 -8.61
CA PHE A 55 -0.92 -3.40 -7.16
C PHE A 55 -2.37 -3.36 -6.69
N SER A 56 -3.26 -2.70 -7.43
CA SER A 56 -4.68 -2.68 -7.12
C SER A 56 -5.40 -3.90 -7.71
N ARG A 57 -6.27 -4.56 -6.93
CA ARG A 57 -7.19 -5.56 -7.48
C ARG A 57 -8.08 -4.88 -8.54
N LYS A 58 -8.12 -5.40 -9.77
CA LYS A 58 -9.10 -4.98 -10.79
C LYS A 58 -10.49 -5.14 -10.18
N ARG A 59 -11.26 -4.05 -10.06
CA ARG A 59 -12.70 -4.16 -9.88
C ARG A 59 -13.25 -4.81 -11.16
N ILE A 60 -13.72 -6.04 -11.02
CA ILE A 60 -14.48 -6.78 -12.05
C ILE A 60 -15.90 -6.23 -12.00
#